data_AF-A0A9P5CZ54-F1
#
_entry.id   AF-A0A9P5CZ54-F1
#
_cell.length_a   1.000
_cell.length_b   1.000
_cell.length_c   1.000
_cell.angle_alpha   90.00
_cell.angle_beta   90.00
_cell.angle_gamma   90.00
#
_symmetry.space_group_name_H-M   'P 1'
#
loop_
_entity.id
_entity.type
_entity.pdbx_description
1 polymer ?
#
loop_
_entity_poly.entity_id
_entity_poly.type
_entity_poly.pdbx_seq_one_letter_code
_entity_poly.pdbx_strand_id
1 'polypeptide(L)'
;MPPTCSPSTISFIAPVIQDGDITLAGTGAIVEYVLAKHGNNSLNIPLTAVNHADHLYHWHFINSSLQRTILAAFMTASADGPDASKTAKIIDGRIKGAMRILKKSLGGNYWLFGKDFTTTDIILVFSLTPLKLFLPFYELKNYPAILGYLKRVRAREAYQTAMTKSDGTVPGLEV
;
A
#
# COMPACT_ATOMS: atom_id res chain seq x y z
N MET A 1 -9.56 -32.41 5.42
CA MET A 1 -8.74 -31.27 5.89
C MET A 1 -8.79 -30.20 4.82
N PRO A 2 -9.06 -28.92 5.13
CA PRO A 2 -8.83 -27.86 4.16
C PRO A 2 -7.33 -27.81 3.85
N PRO A 3 -6.92 -27.46 2.61
CA PRO A 3 -5.51 -27.37 2.28
C PRO A 3 -4.91 -26.20 3.07
N THR A 4 -4.13 -26.51 4.10
CA THR A 4 -3.25 -25.54 4.73
C THR A 4 -2.06 -25.36 3.80
N CYS A 5 -1.77 -24.12 3.40
CA CYS A 5 -0.55 -23.84 2.66
C CYS A 5 0.64 -24.23 3.55
N SER A 6 1.38 -25.27 3.15
CA SER A 6 2.59 -25.71 3.84
C SER A 6 3.61 -24.56 3.94
N PRO A 7 4.31 -24.38 5.07
CA PRO A 7 5.36 -23.38 5.24
C PRO A 7 6.43 -23.42 4.14
N SER A 8 6.72 -24.60 3.58
CA SER A 8 7.69 -24.77 2.50
C SER A 8 7.26 -24.17 1.15
N THR A 9 5.96 -23.94 0.94
CA THR A 9 5.40 -23.38 -0.31
C THR A 9 5.38 -21.84 -0.29
N ILE A 10 5.40 -21.23 0.90
CA ILE A 10 5.21 -19.79 1.10
C ILE A 10 6.53 -18.99 1.12
N SER A 11 7.67 -19.67 1.29
CA SER A 11 8.98 -19.10 1.62
C SER A 11 9.55 -18.03 0.65
N PHE A 12 9.05 -17.92 -0.58
CA PHE A 12 9.62 -16.99 -1.59
C PHE A 12 9.02 -15.58 -1.58
N ILE A 13 7.98 -15.31 -0.77
CA ILE A 13 7.28 -14.02 -0.74
C ILE A 13 7.06 -13.53 0.69
N ALA A 14 7.58 -12.35 0.99
CA ALA A 14 7.26 -11.61 2.21
C ALA A 14 6.11 -10.61 1.95
N PRO A 15 5.27 -10.30 2.95
CA PRO A 15 5.26 -10.81 4.33
C PRO A 15 4.53 -12.16 4.47
N VAL A 16 4.84 -12.85 5.57
CA VAL A 16 4.20 -14.09 6.03
C VAL A 16 3.86 -13.92 7.51
N ILE A 17 2.68 -14.39 7.92
CA ILE A 17 2.30 -14.47 9.34
C ILE A 17 2.04 -15.92 9.75
N GLN A 18 2.20 -16.18 11.04
CA GLN A 18 1.73 -17.39 11.72
C GLN A 18 0.69 -16.99 12.77
N ASP A 19 -0.51 -17.57 12.71
CA ASP A 19 -1.58 -17.39 13.70
C ASP A 19 -2.16 -18.76 14.08
N GLY A 20 -1.67 -19.33 15.19
CA GLY A 20 -1.92 -20.72 15.56
C GLY A 20 -1.35 -21.67 14.52
N ASP A 21 -2.19 -22.54 13.96
CA ASP A 21 -1.81 -23.50 12.92
C ASP A 21 -1.85 -22.89 11.50
N ILE A 22 -2.27 -21.64 11.36
CA ILE A 22 -2.40 -20.97 10.05
C ILE A 22 -1.09 -20.25 9.72
N THR A 23 -0.44 -20.68 8.64
CA THR A 23 0.61 -19.94 7.93
C THR A 23 -0.01 -19.24 6.73
N LEU A 24 0.08 -17.91 6.67
CA LEU A 24 -0.53 -17.12 5.59
C LEU A 24 0.48 -16.14 4.99
N ALA A 25 0.56 -16.15 3.66
CA ALA A 25 1.41 -15.25 2.88
C ALA A 25 0.60 -14.21 2.13
N GLY A 26 1.26 -13.09 1.80
CA GLY A 26 0.75 -12.09 0.88
C GLY A 26 -0.01 -10.98 1.59
N THR A 27 0.44 -9.74 1.39
CA THR A 27 -0.03 -8.55 2.11
C THR A 27 -1.55 -8.39 2.08
N GLY A 28 -2.19 -8.52 0.92
CA GLY A 28 -3.65 -8.37 0.81
C GLY A 28 -4.41 -9.42 1.61
N ALA A 29 -4.03 -10.69 1.48
CA ALA A 29 -4.65 -11.80 2.22
C ALA A 29 -4.44 -11.67 3.73
N ILE A 30 -3.24 -11.27 4.15
CA ILE A 30 -2.91 -11.04 5.55
C ILE A 30 -3.75 -9.92 6.14
N VAL A 31 -3.87 -8.78 5.45
CA VAL A 31 -4.67 -7.64 5.94
C VAL A 31 -6.14 -8.03 6.05
N GLU A 32 -6.71 -8.68 5.04
CA GLU A 32 -8.10 -9.14 5.07
C GLU A 32 -8.34 -10.16 6.19
N TYR A 33 -7.45 -11.14 6.35
CA TYR A 33 -7.54 -12.16 7.40
C TYR A 33 -7.48 -11.56 8.81
N VAL A 34 -6.49 -10.69 9.08
CA VAL A 34 -6.33 -10.07 10.40
C VAL A 34 -7.54 -9.20 10.73
N LEU A 35 -8.07 -8.45 9.77
CA LEU A 35 -9.27 -7.65 10.00
C LEU A 35 -10.52 -8.48 10.25
N ALA A 36 -10.72 -9.55 9.48
CA ALA A 36 -11.87 -10.42 9.63
C ALA A 36 -11.85 -11.15 10.98
N LYS A 37 -10.68 -11.69 11.39
CA LYS A 37 -10.56 -12.50 12.62
C LYS A 37 -10.40 -11.65 13.89
N HIS A 38 -9.61 -10.60 13.84
CA HIS A 38 -9.18 -9.84 15.04
C HIS A 38 -9.71 -8.39 15.07
N GLY A 39 -10.15 -7.85 13.93
CA GLY A 39 -10.55 -6.45 13.78
C GLY A 39 -12.07 -6.21 13.73
N ASN A 40 -12.89 -7.25 13.90
CA ASN A 40 -14.35 -7.22 13.71
C ASN A 40 -14.76 -6.55 12.37
N ASN A 41 -13.92 -6.70 11.35
CA ASN A 41 -14.05 -6.09 10.03
C ASN A 41 -14.21 -4.55 10.00
N SER A 42 -13.76 -3.85 11.04
CA SER A 42 -14.09 -2.45 11.31
C SER A 42 -13.51 -1.41 10.34
N LEU A 43 -12.46 -1.74 9.56
CA LEU A 43 -11.86 -0.82 8.56
C LEU A 43 -12.25 -1.17 7.11
N ASN A 44 -13.17 -2.11 6.92
CA ASN A 44 -13.73 -2.40 5.60
C ASN A 44 -15.04 -1.65 5.41
N ILE A 45 -15.31 -1.27 4.16
CA ILE A 45 -16.58 -0.67 3.78
C ILE A 45 -17.64 -1.77 3.66
N PRO A 46 -18.80 -1.66 4.35
CA PRO A 46 -19.87 -2.66 4.25
C PRO A 46 -20.28 -2.91 2.80
N LEU A 47 -20.61 -4.16 2.46
CA LEU A 47 -21.08 -4.53 1.11
C LEU A 47 -22.31 -3.74 0.66
N THR A 48 -23.12 -3.28 1.62
CA THR A 48 -24.34 -2.50 1.41
C THR A 48 -24.09 -1.00 1.24
N ALA A 49 -22.87 -0.52 1.47
CA ALA A 49 -22.55 0.90 1.35
C ALA A 49 -22.49 1.32 -0.12
N VAL A 50 -23.01 2.51 -0.44
CA VAL A 50 -23.06 3.04 -1.81
C VAL A 50 -21.66 3.18 -2.43
N ASN A 51 -20.64 3.45 -1.61
CA ASN A 51 -19.25 3.60 -2.05
C ASN A 51 -18.44 2.29 -1.98
N HIS A 52 -19.07 1.13 -1.76
CA HIS A 52 -18.37 -0.15 -1.63
C HIS A 52 -17.61 -0.52 -2.92
N ALA A 53 -18.26 -0.38 -4.09
CA ALA A 53 -17.65 -0.72 -5.38
C ALA A 53 -16.40 0.13 -5.67
N ASP A 54 -16.46 1.43 -5.35
CA ASP A 54 -15.33 2.33 -5.48
C ASP A 54 -14.18 1.93 -4.54
N HIS A 55 -14.48 1.62 -3.29
CA HIS A 55 -13.50 1.13 -2.34
C HIS A 55 -12.82 -0.15 -2.82
N LEU A 56 -13.59 -1.13 -3.29
CA LEU A 56 -13.10 -2.41 -3.80
C LEU A 56 -12.17 -2.22 -5.01
N TYR A 57 -12.56 -1.37 -5.97
CA TYR A 57 -11.72 -1.04 -7.11
C TYR A 57 -10.36 -0.49 -6.67
N HIS A 58 -10.36 0.46 -5.73
CA HIS A 58 -9.13 1.11 -5.30
C HIS A 58 -8.26 0.22 -4.42
N TRP A 59 -8.86 -0.64 -3.59
CA TRP A 59 -8.16 -1.71 -2.88
C TRP A 59 -7.32 -2.54 -3.84
N HIS A 60 -7.93 -3.08 -4.89
CA HIS A 60 -7.22 -3.88 -5.89
C HIS A 60 -6.26 -3.06 -6.74
N PHE A 61 -6.63 -1.83 -7.13
CA PHE A 61 -5.74 -0.95 -7.88
C PHE A 61 -4.44 -0.68 -7.11
N ILE A 62 -4.53 -0.36 -5.82
CA ILE A 62 -3.35 -0.04 -5.00
C ILE A 62 -2.56 -1.30 -4.68
N ASN A 63 -3.22 -2.34 -4.18
CA ASN A 63 -2.57 -3.59 -3.76
C ASN A 63 -1.90 -4.32 -4.93
N SER A 64 -2.52 -4.29 -6.12
CA SER A 64 -2.01 -5.04 -7.28
C SER A 64 -1.28 -4.18 -8.29
N SER A 65 -1.88 -3.07 -8.74
CA SER A 65 -1.34 -2.33 -9.88
C SER A 65 -0.30 -1.29 -9.47
N LEU A 66 -0.59 -0.49 -8.43
CA LEU A 66 0.32 0.55 -7.97
C LEU A 66 1.60 -0.06 -7.37
N GLN A 67 1.49 -1.01 -6.44
CA GLN A 67 2.66 -1.66 -5.85
C GLN A 67 3.56 -2.31 -6.90
N ARG A 68 2.99 -3.05 -7.86
CA ARG A 68 3.77 -3.64 -8.96
C ARG A 68 4.45 -2.58 -9.83
N THR A 69 3.78 -1.45 -10.08
CA THR A 69 4.37 -0.36 -10.85
C THR A 69 5.54 0.29 -10.09
N ILE A 70 5.42 0.49 -8.78
CA ILE A 70 6.48 1.06 -7.94
C ILE A 70 7.67 0.09 -7.84
N LEU A 71 7.42 -1.21 -7.66
CA LEU A 71 8.47 -2.22 -7.69
C LEU A 71 9.19 -2.25 -9.04
N ALA A 72 8.45 -2.21 -10.15
CA ALA A 72 9.04 -2.14 -11.47
C ALA A 72 9.89 -0.87 -11.64
N ALA A 73 9.42 0.28 -11.14
CA ALA A 73 10.20 1.52 -11.16
C ALA A 73 11.53 1.37 -10.42
N PHE A 74 11.50 0.78 -9.21
CA PHE A 74 12.70 0.48 -8.43
C PHE A 74 13.68 -0.41 -9.21
N MET A 75 13.21 -1.50 -9.81
CA MET A 75 14.06 -2.40 -10.60
C MET A 75 14.64 -1.73 -11.85
N THR A 76 13.86 -0.87 -12.52
CA THR A 76 14.33 -0.16 -13.72
C THR A 76 15.26 1.01 -13.43
N ALA A 77 15.23 1.57 -12.22
CA ALA A 77 16.08 2.70 -11.84
C ALA A 77 17.58 2.34 -11.86
N SER A 78 17.91 1.05 -11.78
CA SER A 78 19.28 0.53 -11.80
C SER A 78 19.67 -0.15 -13.12
N ALA A 79 18.82 -0.09 -14.16
CA ALA A 79 19.03 -0.80 -15.42
C ALA A 79 19.52 0.13 -16.55
N ASP A 80 20.54 -0.31 -17.29
CA ASP A 80 21.10 0.43 -18.44
C ASP A 80 20.56 -0.08 -19.79
N GLY A 81 20.39 0.83 -20.77
CA GLY A 81 20.09 0.49 -22.17
C GLY A 81 18.81 1.12 -22.76
N PRO A 82 18.61 1.02 -24.09
CA PRO A 82 17.51 1.68 -24.81
C PRO A 82 16.11 1.13 -24.47
N ASP A 83 15.98 -0.17 -24.19
CA ASP A 83 14.71 -0.78 -23.77
C ASP A 83 14.37 -0.49 -22.30
N ALA A 84 15.40 -0.31 -21.46
CA ALA A 84 15.24 0.22 -20.11
C ALA A 84 14.64 1.64 -20.15
N SER A 85 15.06 2.48 -21.10
CA SER A 85 14.49 3.83 -21.29
C SER A 85 13.02 3.81 -21.72
N LYS A 86 12.61 2.92 -22.63
CA LYS A 86 11.19 2.79 -23.03
C LYS A 86 10.32 2.30 -21.87
N THR A 87 10.79 1.29 -21.16
CA THR A 87 10.09 0.70 -20.01
C THR A 87 9.95 1.72 -18.89
N ALA A 88 11.02 2.47 -18.59
CA ALA A 88 11.00 3.55 -17.60
C ALA A 88 9.97 4.63 -17.93
N LYS A 89 9.83 5.03 -19.21
CA LYS A 89 8.79 6.00 -19.64
C LYS A 89 7.37 5.49 -19.41
N ILE A 90 7.09 4.21 -19.68
CA ILE A 90 5.77 3.62 -19.43
C ILE A 90 5.47 3.60 -17.93
N ILE A 91 6.44 3.19 -17.12
CA ILE A 91 6.33 3.16 -15.66
C ILE A 91 6.11 4.56 -15.09
N ASP A 92 6.87 5.55 -15.54
CA ASP A 92 6.71 6.96 -15.15
C ASP A 92 5.31 7.49 -15.50
N GLY A 93 4.80 7.19 -16.70
CA GLY A 93 3.44 7.54 -17.09
C GLY A 93 2.38 6.93 -16.16
N ARG A 94 2.56 5.67 -15.73
CA ARG A 94 1.66 4.98 -14.78
C ARG A 94 1.74 5.58 -13.38
N ILE A 95 2.94 5.88 -12.87
CA ILE A 95 3.12 6.53 -11.56
C ILE A 95 2.48 7.91 -11.57
N LYS A 96 2.75 8.74 -12.59
CA LYS A 96 2.11 10.05 -12.75
C LYS A 96 0.58 9.94 -12.82
N GLY A 97 0.06 8.91 -13.50
CA GLY A 97 -1.37 8.59 -13.51
C GLY A 97 -1.93 8.30 -12.12
N ALA A 98 -1.27 7.41 -11.38
CA ALA A 98 -1.66 7.08 -10.00
C ALA A 98 -1.60 8.32 -9.08
N MET A 99 -0.56 9.14 -9.19
CA MET A 99 -0.43 10.37 -8.41
C MET A 99 -1.54 11.38 -8.70
N ARG A 100 -2.03 11.46 -9.96
CA ARG A 100 -3.22 12.28 -10.30
C ARG A 100 -4.48 11.76 -9.62
N ILE A 101 -4.68 10.44 -9.60
CA ILE A 101 -5.82 9.81 -8.92
C ILE A 101 -5.76 10.13 -7.42
N LEU A 102 -4.61 9.89 -6.77
CA LEU A 102 -4.41 10.17 -5.35
C LEU A 102 -4.60 11.64 -5.01
N LYS A 103 -4.06 12.55 -5.83
CA LYS A 103 -4.24 14.01 -5.66
C LYS A 103 -5.71 14.39 -5.72
N LYS A 104 -6.47 13.84 -6.67
CA LYS A 104 -7.91 14.11 -6.81
C LYS A 104 -8.67 13.63 -5.59
N SER A 105 -8.44 12.39 -5.15
CA SER A 105 -9.14 11.80 -4.00
C SER A 105 -8.82 12.54 -2.70
N LEU A 106 -7.54 12.78 -2.42
CA LEU A 106 -7.10 13.45 -1.18
C LEU A 106 -7.29 14.97 -1.19
N GLY A 107 -7.61 15.56 -2.34
CA GLY A 107 -7.97 16.98 -2.44
C GLY A 107 -9.36 17.30 -1.89
N GLY A 108 -10.26 16.30 -1.85
CA GLY A 108 -11.63 16.46 -1.34
C GLY A 108 -11.95 15.63 -0.09
N ASN A 109 -11.10 14.67 0.27
CA ASN A 109 -11.35 13.72 1.35
C ASN A 109 -10.30 13.82 2.47
N TYR A 110 -10.70 13.41 3.68
CA TYR A 110 -9.79 13.37 4.83
C TYR A 110 -8.86 12.16 4.78
N TRP A 111 -9.41 10.98 4.48
CA TRP A 111 -8.70 9.75 4.09
C TRP A 111 -8.91 9.49 2.59
N LEU A 112 -8.39 8.41 2.06
CA LEU A 112 -8.41 8.18 0.61
C LEU A 112 -9.83 8.18 0.01
N PHE A 113 -10.82 7.63 0.72
CA PHE A 113 -12.22 7.51 0.26
C PHE A 113 -13.27 8.13 1.17
N GLY A 114 -12.91 9.21 1.87
CA GLY A 114 -13.87 10.01 2.61
C GLY A 114 -13.36 10.38 4.00
N LYS A 115 -14.23 10.24 5.00
CA LYS A 115 -13.96 10.64 6.39
C LYS A 115 -13.41 9.51 7.25
N ASP A 116 -13.59 8.26 6.84
CA ASP A 116 -13.25 7.07 7.62
C ASP A 116 -11.97 6.41 7.08
N PHE A 117 -11.12 5.94 7.99
CA PHE A 117 -9.85 5.28 7.66
C PHE A 117 -10.13 3.82 7.33
N THR A 118 -9.56 3.32 6.23
CA THR A 118 -9.87 1.99 5.71
C THR A 118 -8.61 1.15 5.48
N THR A 119 -8.82 -0.13 5.17
CA THR A 119 -7.75 -1.04 4.71
C THR A 119 -7.00 -0.48 3.50
N THR A 120 -7.67 0.23 2.60
CA THR A 120 -7.01 0.82 1.43
C THR A 120 -5.98 1.89 1.83
N ASP A 121 -6.23 2.64 2.90
CA ASP A 121 -5.26 3.61 3.43
C ASP A 121 -3.99 2.91 3.96
N ILE A 122 -4.15 1.73 4.60
CA ILE A 122 -3.03 0.91 5.10
C ILE A 122 -2.12 0.48 3.94
N ILE A 123 -2.70 -0.09 2.88
CA ILE A 123 -1.95 -0.55 1.70
C ILE A 123 -1.36 0.62 0.92
N LEU A 124 -2.05 1.77 0.85
CA LEU A 124 -1.53 2.96 0.18
C LEU A 124 -0.29 3.49 0.88
N VAL A 125 -0.31 3.56 2.21
CA VAL A 125 0.84 4.02 3.02
C VAL A 125 2.06 3.16 2.75
N PHE A 126 1.90 1.83 2.77
CA PHE A 126 2.96 0.91 2.41
C PHE A 126 3.48 1.14 0.99
N SER A 127 2.60 1.45 0.03
CA SER A 127 2.98 1.72 -1.37
C SER A 127 3.77 3.03 -1.53
N LEU A 128 3.44 4.07 -0.75
CA LEU A 128 4.08 5.38 -0.84
C LEU A 128 5.45 5.43 -0.15
N THR A 129 5.72 4.55 0.82
CA THR A 129 7.00 4.53 1.54
C THR A 129 8.19 4.23 0.60
N PRO A 130 8.18 3.16 -0.22
CA PRO A 130 9.25 2.90 -1.20
C PRO A 130 9.40 4.02 -2.25
N LEU A 131 8.28 4.60 -2.69
CA LEU A 131 8.30 5.72 -3.64
C LEU A 131 9.11 6.90 -3.08
N LYS A 132 8.95 7.19 -1.78
CA LYS A 132 9.68 8.26 -1.11
C LYS A 132 11.15 7.91 -0.86
N LEU A 133 11.44 6.70 -0.39
CA LEU A 133 12.77 6.31 0.05
C LEU A 133 13.71 5.97 -1.12
N PHE A 134 13.20 5.29 -2.14
CA PHE A 134 14.03 4.70 -3.19
C PHE A 134 13.87 5.38 -4.55
N LEU A 135 12.84 6.22 -4.72
CA LEU A 135 12.56 6.92 -5.97
C LEU A 135 12.42 8.43 -5.74
N PRO A 136 13.46 9.11 -5.22
CA PRO A 136 13.38 10.52 -4.79
C PRO A 136 13.00 11.49 -5.93
N PHE A 137 13.15 11.07 -7.19
CA PHE A 137 12.73 11.81 -8.37
C PHE A 137 11.21 12.08 -8.42
N TYR A 138 10.39 11.26 -7.75
CA TYR A 138 8.96 11.51 -7.57
C TYR A 138 8.70 12.39 -6.35
N GLU A 139 9.26 13.60 -6.36
CA GLU A 139 9.18 14.53 -5.24
C GLU A 139 7.72 14.81 -4.82
N LEU A 140 7.36 14.37 -3.61
CA LEU A 140 6.02 14.56 -3.06
C LEU A 140 5.71 16.03 -2.70
N LYS A 141 6.70 16.92 -2.77
CA LYS A 141 6.55 18.37 -2.51
C LYS A 141 5.48 19.04 -3.38
N ASN A 142 5.26 18.51 -4.58
CA ASN A 142 4.25 19.00 -5.52
C ASN A 142 2.82 18.47 -5.21
N TYR A 143 2.66 17.68 -4.14
CA TYR A 143 1.42 17.03 -3.77
C TYR A 143 1.05 17.32 -2.30
N PRO A 144 0.68 18.58 -1.95
CA PRO A 144 0.41 18.98 -0.57
C PRO A 144 -0.72 18.16 0.09
N ALA A 145 -1.73 17.74 -0.67
CA ALA A 145 -2.80 16.87 -0.17
C ALA A 145 -2.27 15.49 0.27
N ILE A 146 -1.31 14.93 -0.48
CA ILE A 146 -0.66 13.65 -0.15
C ILE A 146 0.23 13.81 1.07
N LEU A 147 1.01 14.91 1.14
CA LEU A 147 1.82 15.21 2.33
C LEU A 147 0.96 15.38 3.58
N GLY A 148 -0.14 16.13 3.48
CA GLY A 148 -1.10 16.28 4.58
C GLY A 148 -1.70 14.94 5.01
N TYR A 149 -2.05 14.08 4.06
CA TYR A 149 -2.52 12.72 4.32
C TYR A 149 -1.48 11.88 5.07
N LEU A 150 -0.23 11.86 4.60
CA LEU A 150 0.85 11.09 5.23
C LEU A 150 1.16 11.61 6.65
N LYS A 151 1.06 12.93 6.89
CA LYS A 151 1.15 13.52 8.25
C LYS A 151 0.04 12.98 9.17
N ARG A 152 -1.21 12.92 8.67
CA ARG A 152 -2.33 12.35 9.44
C ARG A 152 -2.13 10.87 9.73
N VAL A 153 -1.62 10.09 8.78
CA VAL A 153 -1.29 8.67 9.00
C VAL A 153 -0.26 8.53 10.10
N ARG A 154 0.85 9.29 10.05
CA ARG A 154 1.93 9.21 11.04
C ARG A 154 1.48 9.58 12.45
N ALA A 155 0.46 10.44 12.57
CA ALA A 155 -0.11 10.83 13.85
C ALA A 155 -0.99 9.73 14.50
N ARG A 156 -1.36 8.67 13.77
CA ARG A 156 -2.15 7.58 14.33
C ARG A 156 -1.30 6.76 15.32
N GLU A 157 -1.84 6.53 16.50
CA GLU A 157 -1.22 5.67 17.53
C GLU A 157 -0.83 4.29 16.95
N ALA A 158 -1.74 3.66 16.21
CA ALA A 158 -1.47 2.36 15.56
C ALA A 158 -0.26 2.39 14.60
N TYR A 159 -0.04 3.50 13.88
CA TYR A 159 1.14 3.64 13.02
C TYR A 159 2.41 3.77 13.87
N GLN A 160 2.38 4.59 14.91
CA GLN A 160 3.52 4.78 15.82
C GLN A 160 3.90 3.47 16.50
N THR A 161 2.93 2.72 17.03
CA THR A 161 3.14 1.38 17.60
C THR A 161 3.74 0.42 16.58
N ALA A 162 3.25 0.42 15.33
CA ALA A 162 3.79 -0.43 14.28
C ALA A 162 5.25 -0.10 13.97
N MET A 163 5.63 1.18 13.94
CA MET A 163 7.01 1.60 13.72
C MET A 163 7.93 1.25 14.90
N THR A 164 7.46 1.38 16.15
CA THR A 164 8.23 0.94 17.32
C THR A 164 8.48 -0.56 17.33
N LYS A 165 7.56 -1.36 16.78
CA LYS A 165 7.69 -2.82 16.69
C LYS A 165 8.44 -3.29 15.44
N SER A 166 8.73 -2.40 14.50
CA SER A 166 9.47 -2.76 13.28
C SER A 166 10.95 -2.98 13.60
N ASP A 167 11.64 -3.75 12.75
CA ASP A 167 13.08 -4.00 12.85
C ASP A 167 13.95 -2.78 12.47
N GLY A 168 13.32 -1.62 12.22
CA GLY A 168 13.99 -0.38 11.84
C GLY A 168 14.56 -0.37 10.41
N THR A 169 14.37 -1.45 9.63
CA THR A 169 14.93 -1.55 8.26
C THR A 169 14.21 -0.65 7.26
N VAL A 170 12.94 -0.33 7.51
CA VAL A 170 12.18 0.66 6.76
C VAL A 170 12.05 1.93 7.61
N PRO A 171 12.75 3.03 7.25
CA PRO A 171 12.58 4.30 7.91
C PRO A 171 11.09 4.69 7.97
N GLY A 172 10.65 5.18 9.13
CA GLY A 172 9.31 5.75 9.26
C GLY A 172 9.09 6.89 8.26
N LEU A 173 7.84 7.18 7.93
CA LEU A 173 7.50 8.26 6.99
C LEU A 173 7.98 9.64 7.51
N GLU A 174 9.05 10.19 6.95
CA GLU A 174 9.56 11.53 7.31
C GLU A 174 8.86 12.64 6.53
N VAL A 175 7.62 12.99 6.89
CA VAL A 175 6.78 13.96 6.16
C VAL A 175 7.03 15.43 6.47
#